data_AF-A0A0F8PR45-F1
#
_entry.id   AF-A0A0F8PR45-F1
#
_cell.length_a   1.000
_cell.length_b   1.000
_cell.length_c   1.000
_cell.angle_alpha   90.00
_cell.angle_beta   90.00
_cell.angle_gamma   90.00
#
_symmetry.space_group_name_H-M   'P 1'
#
loop_
_entity.id
_entity.type
_entity.pdbx_description
1 polymer ?
#
loop_
_entity_poly.entity_id
_entity_poly.type
_entity_poly.pdbx_seq_one_letter_code
_entity_poly.pdbx_strand_id
1 'polypeptide(L)'
;MIGYIAGALTTVAFAPQLIKALKTGSTKDVSLLMLFCSTSGMALWLIHGIQVNDTAIIAANTISVILAASLLGLKIKNDYVDLFLSFNRKERGFENKNASLRK
;
A
#
# COMPACT_ATOMS: atom_id res chain seq x y z
N MET A 1 -4.38 -16.90 24.12
CA MET A 1 -4.32 -15.47 24.50
C MET A 1 -3.18 -14.70 23.83
N ILE A 2 -1.92 -15.16 23.89
CA ILE A 2 -0.78 -14.44 23.31
C ILE A 2 -0.95 -14.17 21.80
N GLY A 3 -1.44 -15.13 21.01
CA GLY A 3 -1.68 -14.94 19.58
C GLY A 3 -2.65 -13.82 19.24
N TYR A 4 -3.73 -13.65 20.02
CA TYR A 4 -4.68 -12.55 19.84
C TYR A 4 -4.06 -11.19 20.19
N ILE A 5 -3.25 -11.13 21.25
CA ILE A 5 -2.55 -9.90 21.65
C ILE A 5 -1.50 -9.52 20.59
N ALA A 6 -0.74 -10.51 20.11
CA ALA A 6 0.23 -10.31 19.04
C ALA A 6 -0.46 -9.79 17.77
N GLY A 7 -1.56 -10.43 17.35
CA GLY A 7 -2.34 -10.01 16.19
C GLY A 7 -2.94 -8.62 16.33
N ALA A 8 -3.43 -8.25 17.52
CA ALA A 8 -3.94 -6.92 17.80
C ALA A 8 -2.82 -5.86 17.69
N LEU A 9 -1.65 -6.11 18.29
CA LEU A 9 -0.51 -5.21 18.23
C LEU A 9 -0.01 -4.99 16.79
N THR A 10 0.11 -6.05 15.99
CA THR A 10 0.55 -5.94 14.59
C THR A 10 -0.49 -5.20 13.74
N THR A 11 -1.78 -5.45 13.94
CA THR A 11 -2.86 -4.75 13.23
C THR A 11 -2.84 -3.26 13.56
N VAL A 12 -2.71 -2.92 14.85
CA VAL A 12 -2.62 -1.52 15.32
C VAL A 12 -1.36 -0.85 14.80
N ALA A 13 -0.24 -1.56 14.64
CA ALA A 13 0.99 -0.97 14.08
C ALA A 13 0.84 -0.52 12.61
N PHE A 14 0.02 -1.20 11.80
CA PHE A 14 -0.25 -0.82 10.42
C PHE A 14 -1.30 0.30 10.28
N ALA A 15 -2.19 0.46 11.27
CA ALA A 15 -3.26 1.45 11.21
C ALA A 15 -2.78 2.91 11.08
N PRO A 16 -1.77 3.41 11.83
CA PRO A 16 -1.24 4.76 11.68
C PRO A 16 -0.72 5.05 10.27
N GLN A 17 -0.09 4.05 9.64
CA GLN A 17 0.45 4.18 8.28
C GLN A 17 -0.68 4.33 7.24
N LEU A 18 -1.74 3.54 7.36
CA LEU A 18 -2.95 3.66 6.53
C LEU A 18 -3.68 4.99 6.79
N ILE A 19 -3.89 5.37 8.05
CA ILE A 19 -4.57 6.62 8.41
C ILE A 19 -3.81 7.82 7.87
N LYS A 20 -2.47 7.84 7.98
CA LYS A 20 -1.64 8.91 7.41
C LYS A 20 -1.82 8.99 5.90
N ALA A 21 -1.74 7.85 5.19
CA ALA A 21 -1.93 7.81 3.74
C ALA A 21 -3.31 8.31 3.30
N LEU A 22 -4.37 7.93 4.02
CA LEU A 22 -5.73 8.40 3.76
C LEU A 22 -5.89 9.90 4.03
N LYS A 23 -5.30 10.42 5.11
CA LYS A 23 -5.38 11.84 5.48
C LYS A 23 -4.58 12.75 4.57
N THR A 24 -3.36 12.37 4.19
CA THR A 24 -2.50 13.21 3.36
C THR A 24 -2.80 13.06 1.87
N GLY A 25 -3.50 12.00 1.48
CA GLY A 25 -3.69 11.62 0.07
C GLY A 25 -2.37 11.27 -0.65
N SER A 26 -1.24 11.28 0.06
CA SER A 26 0.08 11.04 -0.47
C SER A 26 0.66 9.77 0.11
N THR A 27 1.05 8.88 -0.79
CA THR A 27 1.67 7.60 -0.49
C THR A 27 3.14 7.57 -0.93
N LYS A 28 3.73 8.73 -1.27
CA LYS A 28 5.10 8.82 -1.79
C LYS A 28 6.16 8.26 -0.84
N ASP A 29 5.95 8.44 0.46
CA ASP A 29 6.88 7.97 1.50
C ASP A 29 6.72 6.47 1.83
N VAL A 30 5.72 5.80 1.25
CA VAL A 30 5.42 4.39 1.52
C VAL A 30 5.99 3.54 0.38
N SER A 31 6.79 2.53 0.71
CA SER A 31 7.33 1.60 -0.28
C SER A 31 6.24 0.67 -0.81
N LEU A 32 6.03 0.69 -2.14
CA LEU A 32 5.13 -0.24 -2.84
C LEU A 32 5.55 -1.70 -2.58
N LEU A 33 6.85 -1.97 -2.65
CA LEU A 33 7.41 -3.31 -2.42
C LEU A 33 7.11 -3.79 -1.01
N MET A 34 7.26 -2.91 -0.01
CA MET A 34 6.92 -3.24 1.38
C MET A 34 5.44 -3.62 1.52
N LEU A 35 4.53 -2.82 0.96
CA LEU A 35 3.09 -3.13 1.02
C LEU A 35 2.76 -4.45 0.32
N PHE A 36 3.37 -4.71 -0.84
CA PHE A 36 3.16 -5.96 -1.58
C PHE A 36 3.67 -7.18 -0.81
N CYS A 37 4.90 -7.13 -0.30
CA CYS A 37 5.49 -8.19 0.52
C CYS A 37 4.71 -8.42 1.82
N SER A 38 4.30 -7.36 2.52
CA SER A 38 3.50 -7.48 3.74
C SER A 38 2.13 -8.10 3.45
N THR A 39 1.43 -7.62 2.40
CA THR A 39 0.09 -8.12 2.05
C THR A 39 0.14 -9.60 1.66
N SER A 40 1.11 -9.99 0.83
CA SER A 40 1.31 -11.40 0.45
C SER A 40 1.72 -12.27 1.64
N GLY A 41 2.62 -11.79 2.51
CA GLY A 41 3.00 -12.49 3.73
C GLY A 41 1.81 -12.74 4.67
N MET A 42 0.95 -11.75 4.90
CA MET A 42 -0.25 -11.92 5.73
C MET A 42 -1.29 -12.84 5.09
N ALA A 43 -1.41 -12.83 3.76
CA ALA A 43 -2.26 -13.79 3.06
C ALA A 43 -1.75 -15.23 3.21
N LEU A 44 -0.43 -15.44 3.14
CA LEU A 44 0.19 -16.74 3.39
C LEU A 44 0.00 -17.19 4.84
N TRP A 45 0.15 -16.29 5.81
CA TRP A 45 -0.11 -16.57 7.23
C TRP A 45 -1.59 -16.91 7.49
N LEU A 46 -2.52 -16.26 6.80
CA LEU A 46 -3.93 -16.61 6.87
C LEU A 46 -4.18 -18.04 6.37
N ILE A 47 -3.62 -18.41 5.22
CA ILE A 47 -3.70 -19.78 4.69
C ILE A 47 -3.11 -20.78 5.69
N HIS A 48 -1.94 -20.46 6.26
CA HIS A 48 -1.31 -21.30 7.28
C HIS A 48 -2.20 -21.44 8.53
N GLY A 49 -2.78 -20.35 9.03
CA GLY A 49 -3.71 -20.36 10.16
C GLY A 49 -4.90 -21.27 9.94
N ILE A 50 -5.46 -21.30 8.73
CA ILE A 50 -6.53 -22.23 8.33
C ILE A 50 -6.03 -23.68 8.37
N GLN A 51 -4.84 -23.96 7.84
CA GLN A 51 -4.25 -25.31 7.86
C GLN A 51 -4.05 -25.87 9.27
N VAL A 52 -3.66 -25.00 10.22
CA VAL A 52 -3.44 -25.40 11.63
C VAL A 52 -4.68 -25.21 12.52
N ASN A 53 -5.80 -24.76 11.96
CA ASN A 53 -7.04 -24.42 12.67
C ASN A 53 -6.84 -23.44 13.85
N ASP A 54 -5.89 -22.49 13.72
CA ASP A 54 -5.64 -21.46 14.74
C ASP A 54 -6.50 -20.22 14.47
N THR A 55 -7.56 -20.07 15.26
CA THR A 55 -8.51 -18.96 15.15
C THR A 55 -7.90 -17.60 15.45
N ALA A 56 -6.82 -17.51 16.24
CA ALA A 56 -6.13 -16.26 16.51
C ALA A 56 -5.34 -15.79 15.29
N ILE A 57 -4.60 -16.70 14.64
CA ILE A 57 -3.85 -16.42 13.41
C ILE A 57 -4.82 -16.03 12.29
N ILE A 58 -5.92 -16.77 12.15
CA ILE A 58 -6.95 -16.50 11.14
C ILE A 58 -7.55 -15.10 11.34
N ALA A 59 -8.01 -14.79 12.56
CA ALA A 59 -8.65 -13.51 12.84
C ALA A 59 -7.69 -12.32 12.61
N ALA A 60 -6.45 -12.41 13.10
CA ALA A 60 -5.46 -11.35 12.97
C ALA A 60 -5.09 -11.07 11.51
N ASN A 61 -4.80 -12.11 10.73
CA ASN A 61 -4.36 -11.94 9.35
C ASN A 61 -5.51 -11.55 8.41
N THR A 62 -6.74 -11.99 8.68
CA THR A 62 -7.91 -11.56 7.90
C THR A 62 -8.09 -10.04 7.92
N ILE A 63 -8.09 -9.44 9.12
CA ILE A 63 -8.23 -7.98 9.28
C ILE A 63 -7.04 -7.27 8.64
N SER A 64 -5.83 -7.76 8.88
CA SER A 64 -4.61 -7.14 8.38
C SER A 64 -4.51 -7.16 6.85
N VAL A 65 -4.93 -8.26 6.20
CA VAL A 65 -4.99 -8.38 4.73
C VAL A 65 -5.97 -7.35 4.15
N ILE A 66 -7.15 -7.16 4.74
CA ILE A 66 -8.14 -6.18 4.26
C ILE A 66 -7.57 -4.75 4.30
N LEU A 67 -6.96 -4.38 5.42
CA LEU A 67 -6.36 -3.06 5.60
C LEU A 67 -5.18 -2.84 4.64
N ALA A 68 -4.28 -3.81 4.54
CA ALA A 68 -3.09 -3.70 3.70
C ALA A 68 -3.42 -3.72 2.20
N ALA A 69 -4.37 -4.55 1.77
CA ALA A 69 -4.85 -4.57 0.39
C ALA A 69 -5.51 -3.23 0.01
N SER A 70 -6.28 -2.63 0.92
CA SER A 70 -6.87 -1.30 0.71
C SER A 70 -5.79 -0.22 0.53
N LEU A 71 -4.75 -0.25 1.39
CA LEU A 71 -3.61 0.66 1.29
C LEU A 71 -2.81 0.46 -0.01
N LEU A 72 -2.59 -0.79 -0.39
CA LEU A 72 -1.89 -1.16 -1.62
C LEU A 72 -2.65 -0.67 -2.85
N GLY A 73 -3.98 -0.83 -2.89
CA GLY A 73 -4.82 -0.30 -3.97
C GLY A 73 -4.73 1.22 -4.10
N LEU A 74 -4.76 1.94 -2.97
CA LEU A 74 -4.58 3.40 -2.95
C LEU A 74 -3.18 3.81 -3.41
N LYS A 75 -2.14 3.08 -2.98
CA LYS A 75 -0.76 3.31 -3.40
C LYS A 75 -0.60 3.16 -4.91
N ILE A 76 -1.11 2.06 -5.49
CA ILE A 76 -1.04 1.79 -6.93
C ILE A 76 -1.75 2.90 -7.73
N LYS A 77 -2.94 3.32 -7.29
CA LYS A 77 -3.69 4.42 -7.94
C LYS A 77 -2.87 5.71 -7.93
N ASN A 78 -2.32 6.08 -6.78
CA ASN A 78 -1.51 7.30 -6.64
C ASN A 78 -0.24 7.26 -7.48
N ASP A 79 0.48 6.14 -7.49
CA ASP A 79 1.73 5.98 -8.25
C ASP A 79 1.46 6.03 -9.75
N TYR A 80 0.36 5.42 -10.23
CA TYR A 80 -0.06 5.51 -11.63
C TYR A 80 -0.37 6.96 -12.04
N VAL A 81 -1.10 7.70 -11.20
CA VAL A 81 -1.43 9.11 -11.46
C VAL A 81 -0.16 9.97 -11.46
N ASP A 82 0.77 9.77 -10.52
CA ASP A 82 2.03 10.53 -10.46
C ASP A 82 2.89 10.26 -11.71
N LEU A 83 2.98 8.99 -12.15
CA LEU A 83 3.66 8.61 -13.38
C LEU A 83 3.04 9.30 -14.60
N PHE A 84 1.70 9.25 -14.73
CA PHE A 84 0.98 9.89 -15.83
C PHE A 84 1.21 11.42 -15.85
N LEU A 85 1.11 12.08 -14.71
CA LEU A 85 1.38 13.52 -14.60
C LEU A 85 2.83 13.87 -14.92
N SER A 86 3.79 13.02 -14.52
CA SER A 86 5.20 13.19 -14.84
C SER A 86 5.45 13.08 -16.35
N PHE A 87 4.76 12.16 -17.03
CA PHE A 87 4.82 11.98 -18.47
C PHE A 87 4.23 13.19 -19.21
N ASN A 88 3.02 13.63 -18.86
CA ASN A 88 2.37 14.80 -19.48
C ASN A 88 3.15 16.12 -19.24
N ARG A 89 3.83 16.25 -18.08
CA ARG A 89 4.72 17.38 -17.82
C ARG A 89 5.96 17.35 -18.72
N LYS A 90 6.52 16.16 -18.98
CA LYS A 90 7.68 15.97 -19.85
C LYS A 90 7.36 16.33 -21.31
N GLU A 91 6.22 15.87 -21.83
CA GLU A 91 5.71 16.21 -23.17
C GLU A 91 5.58 17.74 -23.38
N ARG A 92 4.88 18.43 -22.46
CA ARG A 92 4.76 19.91 -22.51
C ARG A 92 6.10 20.63 -22.44
N GLY A 93 7.07 20.08 -21.72
CA GLY A 93 8.43 20.61 -21.66
C GLY A 93 9.16 20.54 -23.00
N PHE A 94 8.98 19.45 -23.74
CA PHE A 94 9.54 19.32 -25.10
C PHE A 94 8.87 20.27 -26.08
N GLU A 95 7.54 20.40 -26.02
CA GLU A 95 6.78 21.31 -26.89
C GLU A 95 7.21 22.77 -26.70
N ASN A 96 7.31 23.23 -25.46
CA ASN A 96 7.76 24.58 -25.13
C ASN A 96 9.19 24.85 -25.62
N LYS A 97 10.11 23.88 -25.45
CA LYS A 97 11.50 24.00 -25.93
C LYS A 97 11.56 24.10 -27.47
N ASN A 98 10.76 23.29 -28.16
CA ASN A 98 10.68 23.32 -29.63
C ASN A 98 10.06 24.63 -30.13
N ALA A 99 9.06 25.16 -29.44
CA ALA A 99 8.46 26.45 -29.76
C ALA A 99 9.44 27.62 -29.58
N SER A 100 10.30 27.58 -28.55
CA SER A 100 11.34 28.61 -28.34
C SER A 100 12.46 28.59 -29.39
N LEU A 101 12.77 27.41 -29.96
CA LEU A 101 13.78 27.29 -31.02
C LEU A 101 13.29 27.78 -32.39
N ARG A 102 11.98 27.97 -32.55
CA ARG A 102 11.34 28.45 -33.78
C ARG A 102 11.10 29.97 -33.78
N LYS A 103 11.37 30.66 -32.68
CA LYS A 103 11.31 32.12 -32.57
C LYS A 103 12.72 32.70 -32.74
#